data_AF-A0A812M9N2-F1
#
_entry.id   AF-A0A812M9N2-F1
#
_cell.length_a   1.000
_cell.length_b   1.000
_cell.length_c   1.000
_cell.angle_alpha   90.00
_cell.angle_beta   90.00
_cell.angle_gamma   90.00
#
_symmetry.space_group_name_H-M   'P 1'
#
loop_
_entity.id
_entity.type
_entity.pdbx_description
1 polymer ?
#
loop_
_entity_poly.entity_id
_entity_poly.type
_entity_poly.pdbx_seq_one_letter_code
_entity_poly.pdbx_strand_id
1 'polypeptide(L)'
;MAQLNSGYLSVDILGTKFKDHAFQKVCNDGWTWKVISAAAADEIGAWFPTMVQAAANSSNFVAKVANEIEVAMSLAYHYDQCKSMEVAIETTKWSMPLPYIKAVGHYTANFAGGEGFPLIRYMSDVSKAFNSSLLMGAEFMDSLAFTQMKDSTCTYPLLRTAFWISNMLSTKQQDGIAKQLVKSDFEKMKSPANKDLVKSAESLMKMCLELLQNLGWMHQKRGISIFARMQIRTALFLCKKSGKGRESHVFKSLHEIQEAFTKEIGQAPGSEASSSGAAGSTDLKVMSLQDTSSPASIAMHQYPWLKANGKYLKKDCSDIHVFMHMDDTDGVFTVTDVWGKGETVRVPHKDLKFMKATSKEIPIMLDSSIIHRMQIAANLTDEIEKANAFLKLHTSFQEHKLDDDLDFSTDSKVFAKKGFKKGHLKLLPYGSIAKSSSPEKDKAKCLIETDSGAFFVVQPPKVDFATGMLKQVSQAFDAIHEEHECLEAGAAAPPV
;
A
#
# COMPACT_ATOMS: atom_id res chain seq x y z
N MET A 1 -6.82 -14.38 -38.43
CA MET A 1 -6.49 -12.94 -38.48
C MET A 1 -5.51 -12.66 -37.36
N ALA A 2 -4.46 -11.87 -37.60
CA ALA A 2 -3.66 -11.34 -36.50
C ALA A 2 -4.51 -10.32 -35.73
N GLN A 3 -4.32 -10.21 -34.41
CA GLN A 3 -4.68 -8.96 -33.74
C GLN A 3 -3.71 -7.89 -34.26
N LEU A 4 -4.25 -6.73 -34.64
CA LEU A 4 -3.42 -5.55 -34.86
C LEU A 4 -2.78 -5.20 -33.52
N ASN A 5 -1.48 -5.46 -33.38
CA ASN A 5 -0.65 -5.08 -32.23
C ASN A 5 -0.45 -3.55 -32.21
N SER A 6 -1.55 -2.83 -32.10
CA SER A 6 -1.61 -1.43 -31.74
C SER A 6 -1.07 -1.32 -30.30
N GLY A 7 0.10 -0.71 -30.15
CA GLY A 7 0.90 -0.75 -28.92
C GLY A 7 0.35 0.06 -27.74
N TYR A 8 -0.97 0.23 -27.63
CA TYR A 8 -1.61 0.95 -26.53
C TYR A 8 -1.95 0.02 -25.35
N LEU A 9 -1.86 0.56 -24.14
CA LEU A 9 -2.38 -0.05 -22.93
C LEU A 9 -3.50 0.85 -22.42
N SER A 10 -4.75 0.49 -22.68
CA SER A 10 -5.90 1.20 -22.11
C SER A 10 -6.02 0.91 -20.62
N VAL A 11 -6.68 1.79 -19.86
CA VAL A 11 -6.94 1.56 -18.42
C VAL A 11 -7.79 0.30 -18.21
N ASP A 12 -8.73 -0.01 -19.12
CA ASP A 12 -9.47 -1.28 -19.16
C ASP A 12 -8.53 -2.51 -19.23
N ILE A 13 -7.51 -2.46 -20.09
CA ILE A 13 -6.50 -3.54 -20.26
C ILE A 13 -5.54 -3.60 -19.07
N LEU A 14 -5.19 -2.46 -18.48
CA LEU A 14 -4.37 -2.40 -17.28
C LEU A 14 -5.12 -2.96 -16.07
N GLY A 15 -6.38 -2.59 -15.82
CA GLY A 15 -7.17 -3.12 -14.71
C GLY A 15 -7.50 -4.61 -14.84
N THR A 16 -7.70 -5.12 -16.05
CA THR A 16 -7.93 -6.56 -16.27
C THR A 16 -6.66 -7.41 -16.10
N LYS A 17 -5.47 -6.88 -16.42
CA LYS A 17 -4.17 -7.54 -16.18
C LYS A 17 -3.69 -7.38 -14.74
N PHE A 18 -3.81 -6.19 -14.18
CA PHE A 18 -3.36 -5.81 -12.83
C PHE A 18 -4.57 -5.59 -11.92
N LYS A 19 -4.91 -6.62 -11.15
CA LYS A 19 -6.07 -6.64 -10.23
C LYS A 19 -5.86 -5.88 -8.92
N ASP A 20 -4.83 -5.04 -8.84
CA ASP A 20 -4.61 -4.18 -7.69
C ASP A 20 -5.54 -2.95 -7.75
N HIS A 21 -6.41 -2.84 -6.75
CA HIS A 21 -7.36 -1.73 -6.62
C HIS A 21 -6.64 -0.39 -6.35
N ALA A 22 -5.45 -0.39 -5.75
CA ALA A 22 -4.68 0.84 -5.55
C ALA A 22 -4.12 1.36 -6.88
N PHE A 23 -3.43 0.51 -7.65
CA PHE A 23 -2.99 0.81 -9.02
C PHE A 23 -4.15 1.22 -9.94
N GLN A 24 -5.26 0.48 -9.93
CA GLN A 24 -6.46 0.84 -10.71
C GLN A 24 -7.02 2.21 -10.31
N LYS A 25 -7.05 2.55 -9.02
CA LYS A 25 -7.47 3.88 -8.58
C LYS A 25 -6.51 4.96 -9.10
N VAL A 26 -5.20 4.75 -9.00
CA VAL A 26 -4.19 5.69 -9.51
C VAL A 26 -4.28 5.89 -11.02
N CYS A 27 -4.63 4.86 -11.79
CA CYS A 27 -4.84 4.96 -13.24
C CYS A 27 -6.14 5.68 -13.66
N ASN A 28 -7.15 5.74 -12.79
CA ASN A 28 -8.43 6.42 -13.07
C ASN A 28 -8.49 7.84 -12.47
N ASP A 29 -8.13 7.97 -11.19
CA ASP A 29 -8.25 9.20 -10.39
C ASP A 29 -6.98 10.06 -10.41
N GLY A 30 -5.86 9.50 -10.89
CA GLY A 30 -4.53 10.11 -10.84
C GLY A 30 -3.81 9.98 -9.50
N TRP A 31 -2.70 10.71 -9.37
CA TRP A 31 -1.87 10.72 -8.15
C TRP A 31 -2.25 11.90 -7.25
N THR A 32 -2.63 11.63 -5.99
CA THR A 32 -2.81 12.67 -4.97
C THR A 32 -1.44 13.07 -4.38
N TRP A 33 -0.91 14.21 -4.81
CA TRP A 33 0.35 14.74 -4.30
C TRP A 33 0.15 15.46 -2.96
N LYS A 34 1.01 15.18 -1.98
CA LYS A 34 1.16 16.00 -0.77
C LYS A 34 2.40 16.87 -0.94
N VAL A 35 2.19 18.12 -1.34
CA VAL A 35 3.28 19.11 -1.50
C VAL A 35 3.67 19.64 -0.12
N ILE A 36 4.96 19.78 0.12
CA ILE A 36 5.57 20.36 1.32
C ILE A 36 6.44 21.54 0.87
N SER A 37 6.38 22.67 1.56
CA SER A 37 7.16 23.86 1.18
C SER A 37 8.65 23.63 1.42
N ALA A 38 9.50 24.23 0.58
CA ALA A 38 10.95 24.18 0.74
C ALA A 38 11.40 24.69 2.12
N ALA A 39 10.83 25.82 2.58
CA ALA A 39 11.10 26.38 3.90
C ALA A 39 10.80 25.39 5.05
N ALA A 40 9.73 24.61 4.96
CA ALA A 40 9.46 23.56 5.95
C ALA A 40 10.45 22.38 5.84
N ALA A 41 10.91 22.03 4.63
CA ALA A 41 11.95 21.01 4.47
C ALA A 41 13.30 21.47 5.06
N ASP A 42 13.63 22.75 4.95
CA ASP A 42 14.84 23.36 5.52
C ASP A 42 14.77 23.42 7.06
N GLU A 43 13.63 23.80 7.64
CA GLU A 43 13.42 23.81 9.11
C GLU A 43 13.42 22.39 9.73
N ILE A 44 12.79 21.42 9.06
CA ILE A 44 12.75 20.04 9.59
C ILE A 44 14.11 19.34 9.36
N GLY A 45 14.78 19.60 8.24
CA GLY A 45 16.16 19.18 7.97
C GLY A 45 16.34 17.78 7.38
N ALA A 46 17.60 17.40 7.15
CA ALA A 46 18.00 16.28 6.28
C ALA A 46 17.53 14.86 6.70
N TRP A 47 17.07 14.67 7.94
CA TRP A 47 16.46 13.41 8.36
C TRP A 47 15.05 13.22 7.78
N PHE A 48 14.35 14.29 7.41
CA PHE A 48 12.96 14.24 6.97
C PHE A 48 12.76 13.53 5.61
N PRO A 49 13.53 13.83 4.54
CA PRO A 49 13.47 13.03 3.31
C PRO A 49 13.78 11.55 3.57
N THR A 50 14.71 11.26 4.48
CA THR A 50 15.06 9.88 4.87
C THR A 50 13.92 9.18 5.60
N MET A 51 13.23 9.85 6.53
CA MET A 51 12.02 9.33 7.19
C MET A 51 10.88 9.13 6.18
N VAL A 52 10.61 10.11 5.31
CA VAL A 52 9.55 10.01 4.29
C VAL A 52 9.85 8.88 3.31
N GLN A 53 11.10 8.68 2.90
CA GLN A 53 11.50 7.55 2.07
C GLN A 53 11.37 6.21 2.83
N ALA A 54 11.71 6.15 4.12
CA ALA A 54 11.48 4.97 4.94
C ALA A 54 9.98 4.63 5.09
N ALA A 55 9.13 5.65 5.28
CA ALA A 55 7.68 5.51 5.37
C ALA A 55 7.05 5.11 4.02
N ALA A 56 7.52 5.66 2.91
CA ALA A 56 7.10 5.27 1.56
C ALA A 56 7.57 3.85 1.19
N ASN A 57 8.78 3.46 1.60
CA ASN A 57 9.28 2.08 1.47
C ASN A 57 8.54 1.11 2.40
N SER A 58 7.94 1.61 3.49
CA SER A 58 7.01 0.86 4.33
C SER A 58 5.58 0.76 3.74
N SER A 59 5.39 1.02 2.44
CA SER A 59 4.08 0.83 1.77
C SER A 59 3.49 -0.59 1.87
N ASN A 60 4.30 -1.60 2.27
CA ASN A 60 3.82 -2.94 2.64
C ASN A 60 3.10 -3.04 4.00
N PHE A 61 3.08 -1.99 4.83
CA PHE A 61 2.56 -2.01 6.21
C PHE A 61 1.03 -1.92 6.31
N VAL A 62 0.34 -1.57 5.22
CA VAL A 62 -1.08 -1.11 5.21
C VAL A 62 -2.09 -2.21 5.60
N ALA A 63 -1.67 -3.46 5.81
CA ALA A 63 -2.54 -4.54 6.29
C ALA A 63 -1.89 -5.48 7.34
N LYS A 64 -0.66 -5.20 7.81
CA LYS A 64 0.13 -6.19 8.56
C LYS A 64 0.93 -5.57 9.70
N VAL A 65 0.67 -6.05 10.92
CA VAL A 65 1.49 -5.74 12.10
C VAL A 65 2.91 -6.29 11.86
N ALA A 66 3.92 -5.43 12.05
CA ALA A 66 5.32 -5.85 11.94
C ALA A 66 5.63 -7.01 12.89
N ASN A 67 6.27 -8.05 12.35
CA ASN A 67 6.74 -9.17 13.16
C ASN A 67 8.04 -8.79 13.90
N GLU A 68 8.40 -9.60 14.89
CA GLU A 68 9.49 -9.26 15.81
C GLU A 68 10.87 -9.19 15.13
N ILE A 69 11.03 -9.78 13.94
CA ILE A 69 12.28 -9.67 13.13
C ILE A 69 12.30 -8.36 12.33
N GLU A 70 11.16 -7.89 11.84
CA GLU A 70 11.03 -6.56 11.23
C GLU A 70 11.30 -5.47 12.27
N VAL A 71 10.75 -5.63 13.48
CA VAL A 71 11.05 -4.77 14.64
C VAL A 71 12.52 -4.86 15.04
N ALA A 72 13.13 -6.05 15.12
CA ALA A 72 14.55 -6.21 15.42
C ALA A 72 15.48 -5.61 14.36
N MET A 73 15.11 -5.68 13.07
CA MET A 73 15.84 -5.02 11.98
C MET A 73 15.74 -3.49 12.09
N SER A 74 14.57 -2.95 12.47
CA SER A 74 14.41 -1.51 12.70
C SER A 74 15.17 -1.03 13.94
N LEU A 75 15.16 -1.80 15.03
CA LEU A 75 15.98 -1.56 16.23
C LEU A 75 17.47 -1.55 15.90
N ALA A 76 17.95 -2.52 15.10
CA ALA A 76 19.35 -2.58 14.66
C ALA A 76 19.74 -1.37 13.79
N TYR A 77 18.85 -0.93 12.90
CA TYR A 77 19.05 0.28 12.08
C TYR A 77 19.11 1.55 12.93
N HIS A 78 18.12 1.78 13.82
CA HIS A 78 18.09 2.96 14.68
C HIS A 78 19.27 2.98 15.66
N TYR A 79 19.62 1.83 16.26
CA TYR A 79 20.80 1.71 17.12
C TYR A 79 22.08 2.10 16.37
N ASP A 80 22.21 1.77 15.09
CA ASP A 80 23.41 2.16 14.34
C ASP A 80 23.54 3.68 14.19
N GLN A 81 22.43 4.43 14.22
CA GLN A 81 22.41 5.89 14.22
C GLN A 81 22.63 6.50 15.62
N CYS A 82 21.94 6.01 16.66
CA CYS A 82 21.93 6.65 17.98
C CYS A 82 22.84 5.99 19.04
N LYS A 83 23.39 4.79 18.75
CA LYS A 83 24.26 3.96 19.61
C LYS A 83 23.73 3.68 21.04
N SER A 84 22.44 3.91 21.29
CA SER A 84 21.69 3.55 22.52
C SER A 84 20.48 2.70 22.14
N MET A 85 20.28 1.59 22.85
CA MET A 85 19.13 0.70 22.60
C MET A 85 17.83 1.31 23.15
N GLU A 86 17.92 2.14 24.18
CA GLU A 86 16.80 2.86 24.79
C GLU A 86 16.21 3.84 23.78
N VAL A 87 17.07 4.68 23.17
CA VAL A 87 16.65 5.61 22.11
C VAL A 87 16.15 4.83 20.89
N ALA A 88 16.85 3.77 20.46
CA ALA A 88 16.39 2.93 19.35
C ALA A 88 15.01 2.29 19.60
N ILE A 89 14.72 1.86 20.82
CA ILE A 89 13.40 1.34 21.23
C ILE A 89 12.34 2.43 21.11
N GLU A 90 12.55 3.61 21.68
CA GLU A 90 11.55 4.68 21.62
C GLU A 90 11.31 5.15 20.17
N THR A 91 12.37 5.34 19.36
CA THR A 91 12.23 5.66 17.93
C THR A 91 11.47 4.57 17.17
N THR A 92 11.75 3.29 17.43
CA THR A 92 11.09 2.17 16.73
C THR A 92 9.61 2.02 17.12
N LYS A 93 9.21 2.37 18.35
CA LYS A 93 7.78 2.33 18.75
C LYS A 93 6.88 3.22 17.89
N TRP A 94 7.37 4.38 17.46
CA TRP A 94 6.58 5.35 16.69
C TRP A 94 6.20 4.83 15.30
N SER A 95 7.01 3.96 14.70
CA SER A 95 6.75 3.35 13.39
C SER A 95 6.27 1.90 13.47
N MET A 96 6.69 1.15 14.50
CA MET A 96 6.37 -0.27 14.69
C MET A 96 5.92 -0.56 16.14
N PRO A 97 4.69 -0.15 16.52
CA PRO A 97 4.21 -0.28 17.89
C PRO A 97 3.96 -1.74 18.28
N LEU A 98 4.88 -2.31 19.07
CA LEU A 98 4.80 -3.66 19.63
C LEU A 98 4.82 -3.61 21.16
N PRO A 99 3.79 -4.11 21.89
CA PRO A 99 3.70 -3.94 23.36
C PRO A 99 4.89 -4.49 24.15
N TYR A 100 5.55 -5.52 23.62
CA TYR A 100 6.71 -6.21 24.21
C TYR A 100 8.02 -5.90 23.46
N ILE A 101 8.11 -4.75 22.76
CA ILE A 101 9.33 -4.30 22.08
C ILE A 101 10.57 -4.28 22.98
N LYS A 102 10.40 -4.09 24.30
CA LYS A 102 11.51 -4.16 25.28
C LYS A 102 12.18 -5.55 25.33
N ALA A 103 11.44 -6.64 25.13
CA ALA A 103 12.02 -7.98 25.03
C ALA A 103 12.79 -8.17 23.71
N VAL A 104 12.24 -7.65 22.60
CA VAL A 104 12.90 -7.64 21.28
C VAL A 104 14.20 -6.82 21.32
N GLY A 105 14.19 -5.64 21.96
CA GLY A 105 15.36 -4.80 22.16
C GLY A 105 16.40 -5.42 23.09
N HIS A 106 15.98 -6.05 24.20
CA HIS A 106 16.89 -6.78 25.07
C HIS A 106 17.57 -7.95 24.34
N TYR A 107 16.83 -8.70 23.52
CA TYR A 107 17.42 -9.70 22.63
C TYR A 107 18.44 -9.07 21.68
N THR A 108 18.02 -8.00 20.99
CA THR A 108 18.82 -7.36 19.93
C THR A 108 20.12 -6.80 20.48
N ALA A 109 20.13 -6.26 21.69
CA ALA A 109 21.35 -5.80 22.36
C ALA A 109 22.29 -6.95 22.81
N ASN A 110 21.75 -8.07 23.31
CA ASN A 110 22.56 -9.08 24.02
C ASN A 110 22.89 -10.35 23.20
N PHE A 111 22.09 -10.69 22.19
CA PHE A 111 22.15 -11.99 21.50
C PHE A 111 22.18 -11.91 19.97
N ALA A 112 22.24 -10.71 19.38
CA ALA A 112 22.25 -10.50 17.93
C ALA A 112 23.57 -10.85 17.20
N GLY A 113 24.60 -11.30 17.94
CA GLY A 113 25.93 -11.59 17.38
C GLY A 113 26.90 -10.41 17.36
N GLY A 114 26.59 -9.31 18.07
CA GLY A 114 27.47 -8.14 18.21
C GLY A 114 27.25 -7.06 17.15
N GLU A 115 28.32 -6.34 16.82
CA GLU A 115 28.31 -5.21 15.89
C GLU A 115 27.74 -5.59 14.52
N GLY A 116 26.94 -4.68 13.93
CA GLY A 116 26.22 -4.93 12.67
C GLY A 116 25.03 -5.91 12.78
N PHE A 117 24.75 -6.48 13.97
CA PHE A 117 23.60 -7.35 14.26
C PHE A 117 23.46 -8.56 13.30
N PRO A 118 24.54 -9.33 13.03
CA PRO A 118 24.59 -10.33 11.96
C PRO A 118 23.53 -11.43 12.10
N LEU A 119 23.17 -11.84 13.33
CA LEU A 119 22.16 -12.88 13.54
C LEU A 119 20.74 -12.38 13.27
N ILE A 120 20.46 -11.07 13.42
CA ILE A 120 19.16 -10.48 13.04
C ILE A 120 19.03 -10.44 11.51
N ARG A 121 20.09 -10.02 10.81
CA ARG A 121 20.15 -10.04 9.34
C ARG A 121 19.95 -11.45 8.79
N TYR A 122 20.68 -12.43 9.34
CA TYR A 122 20.50 -13.85 9.03
C TYR A 122 19.06 -14.34 9.29
N MET A 123 18.44 -14.01 10.44
CA MET A 123 17.04 -14.38 10.69
C MET A 123 16.06 -13.73 9.70
N SER A 124 16.31 -12.49 9.26
CA SER A 124 15.54 -11.84 8.18
C SER A 124 15.64 -12.63 6.87
N ASP A 125 16.84 -13.11 6.51
CA ASP A 125 17.05 -13.88 5.28
C ASP A 125 16.53 -15.31 5.37
N VAL A 126 16.54 -15.95 6.55
CA VAL A 126 15.83 -17.21 6.80
C VAL A 126 14.32 -17.01 6.66
N SER A 127 13.76 -15.93 7.20
CA SER A 127 12.33 -15.61 7.09
C SER A 127 11.89 -15.53 5.62
N LYS A 128 12.65 -14.79 4.80
CA LYS A 128 12.48 -14.69 3.33
C LYS A 128 12.66 -16.05 2.64
N ALA A 129 13.69 -16.81 2.99
CA ALA A 129 14.03 -18.07 2.33
C ALA A 129 12.93 -19.14 2.47
N PHE A 130 12.26 -19.19 3.61
CA PHE A 130 11.18 -20.13 3.94
C PHE A 130 9.76 -19.53 3.83
N ASN A 131 9.63 -18.29 3.36
CA ASN A 131 8.39 -17.51 3.26
C ASN A 131 7.55 -17.55 4.56
N SER A 132 8.16 -17.20 5.69
CA SER A 132 7.45 -17.09 6.97
C SER A 132 7.17 -15.64 7.35
N SER A 133 6.16 -15.46 8.21
CA SER A 133 5.85 -14.18 8.86
C SER A 133 4.91 -14.40 10.06
N LEU A 134 5.12 -15.48 10.81
CA LEU A 134 4.39 -15.74 12.06
C LEU A 134 4.84 -14.77 13.15
N LEU A 135 3.89 -14.29 13.97
CA LEU A 135 4.23 -13.55 15.19
C LEU A 135 4.70 -14.53 16.27
N MET A 136 5.66 -14.13 17.09
CA MET A 136 6.19 -14.95 18.19
C MET A 136 5.39 -14.78 19.48
N GLY A 137 4.92 -13.56 19.76
CA GLY A 137 4.13 -13.24 20.94
C GLY A 137 4.97 -12.94 22.20
N ALA A 138 4.39 -12.15 23.10
CA ALA A 138 5.05 -11.67 24.32
C ALA A 138 5.68 -12.78 25.17
N GLU A 139 4.90 -13.82 25.51
CA GLU A 139 5.36 -14.93 26.37
C GLU A 139 6.61 -15.63 25.81
N PHE A 140 6.68 -15.81 24.49
CA PHE A 140 7.84 -16.41 23.83
C PHE A 140 9.02 -15.44 23.84
N MET A 141 8.83 -14.16 23.48
CA MET A 141 9.91 -13.18 23.44
C MET A 141 10.49 -12.89 24.82
N ASP A 142 9.66 -12.79 25.86
CA ASP A 142 10.12 -12.66 27.26
C ASP A 142 10.92 -13.90 27.69
N SER A 143 10.43 -15.10 27.36
CA SER A 143 11.14 -16.35 27.67
C SER A 143 12.47 -16.44 26.92
N LEU A 144 12.51 -16.02 25.66
CA LEU A 144 13.70 -16.05 24.80
C LEU A 144 14.75 -15.01 25.21
N ALA A 145 14.32 -13.81 25.59
CA ALA A 145 15.18 -12.71 26.01
C ALA A 145 15.70 -12.91 27.44
N PHE A 146 14.82 -13.12 28.41
CA PHE A 146 15.17 -13.01 29.84
C PHE A 146 15.51 -14.34 30.53
N THR A 147 15.36 -15.50 29.86
CA THR A 147 15.83 -16.78 30.44
C THR A 147 17.35 -16.79 30.55
N GLN A 148 17.84 -16.81 31.79
CA GLN A 148 19.26 -16.98 32.11
C GLN A 148 19.62 -18.47 32.21
N MET A 149 20.39 -18.96 31.24
CA MET A 149 21.06 -20.27 31.30
C MET A 149 22.29 -20.13 32.20
N LYS A 150 22.48 -21.04 33.17
CA LYS A 150 23.46 -20.86 34.26
C LYS A 150 24.91 -21.17 33.84
N ASP A 151 25.48 -20.33 32.97
CA ASP A 151 26.89 -20.34 32.59
C ASP A 151 27.44 -18.91 32.55
N SER A 152 28.65 -18.70 33.09
CA SER A 152 29.37 -17.42 33.02
C SER A 152 30.25 -17.28 31.78
N THR A 153 30.41 -18.37 31.01
CA THR A 153 31.32 -18.45 29.85
C THR A 153 30.61 -18.28 28.50
N CYS A 154 29.27 -18.27 28.45
CA CYS A 154 28.51 -18.14 27.21
C CYS A 154 27.10 -17.57 27.45
N THR A 155 26.66 -16.65 26.57
CA THR A 155 25.30 -16.08 26.56
C THR A 155 24.30 -16.86 25.70
N TYR A 156 24.77 -17.88 24.98
CA TYR A 156 24.04 -18.78 24.09
C TYR A 156 23.29 -18.10 22.92
N PRO A 157 23.93 -17.20 22.15
CA PRO A 157 23.26 -16.49 21.06
C PRO A 157 22.77 -17.42 19.94
N LEU A 158 23.53 -18.47 19.54
CA LEU A 158 23.13 -19.32 18.42
C LEU A 158 21.95 -20.24 18.80
N LEU A 159 21.89 -20.73 20.04
CA LEU A 159 20.76 -21.47 20.58
C LEU A 159 19.51 -20.59 20.72
N ARG A 160 19.66 -19.33 21.13
CA ARG A 160 18.55 -18.37 21.14
C ARG A 160 18.04 -18.08 19.72
N THR A 161 18.94 -17.87 18.75
CA THR A 161 18.58 -17.76 17.32
C THR A 161 17.89 -19.04 16.82
N ALA A 162 18.35 -20.22 17.22
CA ALA A 162 17.73 -21.50 16.87
C ALA A 162 16.32 -21.67 17.46
N PHE A 163 16.07 -21.22 18.69
CA PHE A 163 14.73 -21.19 19.26
C PHE A 163 13.81 -20.22 18.51
N TRP A 164 14.28 -19.01 18.18
CA TRP A 164 13.50 -18.05 17.37
C TRP A 164 13.15 -18.64 16.00
N ILE A 165 14.13 -19.15 15.25
CA ILE A 165 13.91 -19.77 13.93
C ILE A 165 12.95 -20.97 14.03
N SER A 166 13.05 -21.78 15.09
CA SER A 166 12.15 -22.93 15.31
C SER A 166 10.70 -22.53 15.52
N ASN A 167 10.44 -21.40 16.20
CA ASN A 167 9.09 -20.91 16.39
C ASN A 167 8.61 -20.12 15.14
N MET A 168 9.47 -19.33 14.50
CA MET A 168 9.20 -18.65 13.22
C MET A 168 8.81 -19.63 12.11
N LEU A 169 9.46 -20.80 12.03
CA LEU A 169 9.20 -21.81 10.99
C LEU A 169 8.22 -22.91 11.44
N SER A 170 7.54 -22.69 12.55
CA SER A 170 6.52 -23.56 13.13
C SER A 170 5.43 -23.99 12.15
N THR A 171 4.96 -25.23 12.29
CA THR A 171 3.71 -25.74 11.71
C THR A 171 2.51 -25.58 12.66
N LYS A 172 2.77 -25.16 13.91
CA LYS A 172 1.79 -24.90 14.97
C LYS A 172 1.66 -23.41 15.24
N GLN A 173 0.53 -22.86 14.84
CA GLN A 173 0.11 -21.50 15.17
C GLN A 173 -1.26 -21.53 15.85
N GLN A 174 -1.53 -20.51 16.66
CA GLN A 174 -2.83 -20.19 17.20
C GLN A 174 -3.00 -18.67 17.05
N ASP A 175 -4.10 -18.21 16.45
CA ASP A 175 -4.41 -16.79 16.27
C ASP A 175 -3.29 -15.98 15.57
N GLY A 176 -2.58 -16.62 14.63
CA GLY A 176 -1.40 -16.06 13.92
C GLY A 176 -0.08 -16.09 14.70
N ILE A 177 -0.10 -16.52 15.97
CA ILE A 177 1.06 -16.59 16.85
C ILE A 177 1.62 -18.02 16.89
N ALA A 178 2.94 -18.16 16.74
CA ALA A 178 3.63 -19.44 16.77
C ALA A 178 3.69 -20.06 18.18
N LYS A 179 3.25 -21.32 18.30
CA LYS A 179 3.12 -22.07 19.56
C LYS A 179 3.99 -23.34 19.60
N GLN A 180 5.08 -23.41 18.84
CA GLN A 180 5.93 -24.61 18.78
C GLN A 180 6.76 -24.77 20.05
N LEU A 181 7.36 -23.68 20.52
CA LEU A 181 8.14 -23.61 21.76
C LEU A 181 7.36 -22.77 22.77
N VAL A 182 7.39 -23.18 24.03
CA VAL A 182 6.64 -22.54 25.12
C VAL A 182 7.56 -22.32 26.33
N LYS A 183 7.16 -21.49 27.30
CA LYS A 183 7.95 -21.13 28.49
C LYS A 183 8.59 -22.33 29.21
N SER A 184 7.89 -23.46 29.31
CA SER A 184 8.42 -24.68 29.94
C SER A 184 9.58 -25.35 29.19
N ASP A 185 9.80 -25.04 27.91
CA ASP A 185 10.98 -25.50 27.16
C ASP A 185 12.24 -24.70 27.52
N PHE A 186 12.11 -23.39 27.67
CA PHE A 186 13.18 -22.51 28.13
C PHE A 186 13.61 -22.85 29.57
N GLU A 187 12.65 -23.11 30.46
CA GLU A 187 12.93 -23.51 31.84
C GLU A 187 13.74 -24.82 31.93
N LYS A 188 13.53 -25.79 31.02
CA LYS A 188 14.35 -27.01 30.96
C LYS A 188 15.84 -26.71 30.71
N MET A 189 16.16 -25.67 29.93
CA MET A 189 17.56 -25.33 29.60
C MET A 189 18.34 -24.79 30.80
N LYS A 190 17.65 -24.38 31.88
CA LYS A 190 18.24 -23.91 33.13
C LYS A 190 18.65 -25.06 34.07
N SER A 191 18.24 -26.30 33.76
CA SER A 191 18.55 -27.49 34.56
C SER A 191 20.02 -27.87 34.45
N PRO A 192 20.73 -28.13 35.56
CA PRO A 192 22.12 -28.60 35.53
C PRO A 192 22.32 -29.84 34.64
N ALA A 193 21.36 -30.77 34.64
CA ALA A 193 21.40 -32.00 33.85
C ALA A 193 21.36 -31.78 32.32
N ASN A 194 20.98 -30.58 31.86
CA ASN A 194 20.99 -30.21 30.45
C ASN A 194 22.17 -29.29 30.07
N LYS A 195 22.99 -28.85 31.04
CA LYS A 195 24.01 -27.81 30.82
C LYS A 195 25.04 -28.20 29.76
N ASP A 196 25.60 -29.40 29.87
CA ASP A 196 26.62 -29.88 28.93
C ASP A 196 26.03 -30.12 27.54
N LEU A 197 24.79 -30.61 27.45
CA LEU A 197 24.07 -30.81 26.19
C LEU A 197 23.78 -29.48 25.48
N VAL A 198 23.37 -28.46 26.24
CA VAL A 198 23.18 -27.07 25.77
C VAL A 198 24.50 -26.46 25.28
N LYS A 199 25.61 -26.71 26.00
CA LYS A 199 26.95 -26.28 25.60
C LYS A 199 27.43 -26.97 24.32
N SER A 200 27.27 -28.29 24.21
CA SER A 200 27.58 -29.05 22.99
C SER A 200 26.76 -28.58 21.79
N ALA A 201 25.49 -28.25 21.98
CA ALA A 201 24.63 -27.73 20.92
C ALA A 201 25.11 -26.36 20.40
N GLU A 202 25.44 -25.42 21.29
CA GLU A 202 26.00 -24.11 20.92
C GLU A 202 27.33 -24.26 20.15
N SER A 203 28.25 -25.09 20.64
CA SER A 203 29.52 -25.38 19.96
C SER A 203 29.34 -26.03 18.59
N LEU A 204 28.38 -26.94 18.45
CA LEU A 204 28.05 -27.57 17.16
C LEU A 204 27.45 -26.54 16.18
N MET A 205 26.50 -25.70 16.62
CA MET A 205 25.95 -24.63 15.79
C MET A 205 27.02 -23.62 15.36
N LYS A 206 27.98 -23.30 16.23
CA LYS A 206 29.11 -22.42 15.89
C LYS A 206 30.00 -23.04 14.81
N MET A 207 30.41 -24.30 14.96
CA MET A 207 31.23 -25.01 13.96
C MET A 207 30.50 -25.14 12.60
N CYS A 208 29.20 -25.41 12.61
CA CYS A 208 28.37 -25.43 11.40
C CYS A 208 28.28 -24.06 10.71
N LEU A 209 28.20 -22.96 11.46
CA LEU A 209 28.21 -21.59 10.94
C LEU A 209 29.58 -21.23 10.33
N GLU A 210 30.67 -21.49 11.05
CA GLU A 210 32.04 -21.22 10.58
C GLU A 210 32.36 -21.98 9.29
N LEU A 211 31.92 -23.23 9.15
CA LEU A 211 32.05 -23.98 7.90
C LEU A 211 31.31 -23.32 6.73
N LEU A 212 30.08 -22.86 6.92
CA LEU A 212 29.29 -22.22 5.86
C LEU A 212 29.76 -20.80 5.53
N GLN A 213 30.41 -20.11 6.48
CA GLN A 213 31.13 -18.86 6.25
C GLN A 213 32.37 -19.11 5.37
N ASN A 214 33.21 -20.10 5.73
CA ASN A 214 34.40 -20.48 4.98
C ASN A 214 34.09 -20.98 3.56
N LEU A 215 32.93 -21.60 3.34
CA LEU A 215 32.43 -21.98 2.00
C LEU A 215 31.82 -20.81 1.20
N GLY A 216 31.61 -19.63 1.81
CA GLY A 216 30.93 -18.50 1.17
C GLY A 216 29.42 -18.71 0.95
N TRP A 217 28.81 -19.66 1.69
CA TRP A 217 27.42 -20.07 1.48
C TRP A 217 26.40 -19.31 2.33
N MET A 218 26.84 -18.55 3.34
CA MET A 218 25.95 -17.77 4.22
C MET A 218 25.18 -16.63 3.51
N HIS A 219 25.59 -16.23 2.31
CA HIS A 219 24.84 -15.29 1.46
C HIS A 219 23.96 -15.98 0.41
N GLN A 220 23.96 -17.31 0.37
CA GLN A 220 23.22 -18.11 -0.61
C GLN A 220 21.98 -18.73 0.03
N LYS A 221 20.83 -18.68 -0.66
CA LYS A 221 19.57 -19.27 -0.16
C LYS A 221 19.75 -20.75 0.26
N ARG A 222 20.62 -21.51 -0.42
CA ARG A 222 20.96 -22.90 -0.06
C ARG A 222 21.65 -22.99 1.30
N GLY A 223 22.73 -22.26 1.54
CA GLY A 223 23.47 -22.30 2.81
C GLY A 223 22.61 -21.83 3.99
N ILE A 224 21.89 -20.72 3.80
CA ILE A 224 20.91 -20.19 4.76
C ILE A 224 19.87 -21.26 5.11
N SER A 225 19.33 -21.97 4.12
CA SER A 225 18.32 -23.02 4.35
C SER A 225 18.87 -24.28 5.04
N ILE A 226 20.12 -24.67 4.76
CA ILE A 226 20.79 -25.81 5.41
C ILE A 226 21.05 -25.47 6.89
N PHE A 227 21.60 -24.28 7.18
CA PHE A 227 21.88 -23.88 8.57
C PHE A 227 20.60 -23.72 9.39
N ALA A 228 19.56 -23.10 8.81
CA ALA A 228 18.26 -22.99 9.47
C ALA A 228 17.66 -24.37 9.82
N ARG A 229 17.72 -25.36 8.92
CA ARG A 229 17.27 -26.73 9.23
C ARG A 229 18.07 -27.36 10.37
N MET A 230 19.41 -27.23 10.35
CA MET A 230 20.27 -27.71 11.43
C MET A 230 19.91 -27.08 12.79
N GLN A 231 19.66 -25.76 12.82
CA GLN A 231 19.24 -25.05 14.03
C GLN A 231 17.86 -25.51 14.52
N ILE A 232 16.88 -25.68 13.62
CA ILE A 232 15.54 -26.21 13.96
C ILE A 232 15.65 -27.61 14.57
N ARG A 233 16.43 -28.50 13.95
CA ARG A 233 16.67 -29.86 14.47
C ARG A 233 17.27 -29.83 15.87
N THR A 234 18.30 -29.01 16.07
CA THR A 234 19.01 -28.84 17.35
C THR A 234 18.08 -28.35 18.46
N ALA A 235 17.31 -27.29 18.19
CA ALA A 235 16.33 -26.74 19.12
C ALA A 235 15.20 -27.73 19.45
N LEU A 236 14.60 -28.36 18.43
CA LEU A 236 13.52 -29.33 18.65
C LEU A 236 14.01 -30.59 19.40
N PHE A 237 15.25 -31.04 19.15
CA PHE A 237 15.87 -32.11 19.92
C PHE A 237 16.02 -31.75 21.41
N LEU A 238 16.62 -30.59 21.72
CA LEU A 238 16.80 -30.10 23.10
C LEU A 238 15.47 -29.98 23.85
N CYS A 239 14.41 -29.50 23.19
CA CYS A 239 13.08 -29.36 23.80
C CYS A 239 12.30 -30.68 23.93
N LYS A 240 12.84 -31.82 23.45
CA LYS A 240 12.17 -33.13 23.30
C LYS A 240 10.92 -33.05 22.41
N LYS A 241 11.08 -32.37 21.27
CA LYS A 241 10.07 -32.05 20.24
C LYS A 241 10.51 -32.44 18.81
N SER A 242 11.54 -33.27 18.64
CA SER A 242 11.88 -33.92 17.36
C SER A 242 10.64 -34.51 16.66
N GLY A 243 10.57 -34.46 15.34
CA GLY A 243 9.41 -34.88 14.54
C GLY A 243 8.16 -34.00 14.62
N LYS A 244 8.14 -32.94 15.46
CA LYS A 244 7.01 -31.99 15.55
C LYS A 244 7.20 -30.73 14.69
N GLY A 245 8.26 -30.66 13.88
CA GLY A 245 8.60 -29.49 13.05
C GLY A 245 7.93 -29.53 11.68
N ARG A 246 8.58 -28.92 10.67
CA ARG A 246 8.29 -29.18 9.25
C ARG A 246 8.83 -30.55 8.79
N GLU A 247 9.81 -31.09 9.50
CA GLU A 247 10.36 -32.43 9.30
C GLU A 247 9.71 -33.42 10.28
N SER A 248 9.25 -34.55 9.75
CA SER A 248 8.71 -35.68 10.52
C SER A 248 9.80 -36.56 11.15
N HIS A 249 11.07 -36.38 10.78
CA HIS A 249 12.17 -37.20 11.27
C HIS A 249 12.48 -36.93 12.76
N VAL A 250 12.78 -38.00 13.50
CA VAL A 250 13.00 -37.98 14.94
C VAL A 250 14.48 -38.20 15.26
N PHE A 251 15.25 -37.12 15.20
CA PHE A 251 16.64 -37.09 15.65
C PHE A 251 16.73 -37.40 17.15
N LYS A 252 17.62 -38.34 17.50
CA LYS A 252 17.88 -38.88 18.85
C LYS A 252 19.17 -38.35 19.47
N SER A 253 20.06 -37.75 18.68
CA SER A 253 21.33 -37.19 19.15
C SER A 253 21.75 -35.96 18.34
N LEU A 254 22.68 -35.16 18.89
CA LEU A 254 23.34 -34.07 18.15
C LEU A 254 24.20 -34.60 16.98
N HIS A 255 24.67 -35.86 17.05
CA HIS A 255 25.49 -36.46 16.01
C HIS A 255 24.68 -36.78 14.75
N GLU A 256 23.49 -37.37 14.88
CA GLU A 256 22.57 -37.61 13.75
C GLU A 256 22.19 -36.28 13.04
N ILE A 257 22.12 -35.17 13.78
CA ILE A 257 21.87 -33.82 13.25
C ILE A 257 23.08 -33.31 12.46
N GLN A 258 24.30 -33.54 12.96
CA GLN A 258 25.56 -33.21 12.28
C GLN A 258 25.75 -34.03 10.99
N GLU A 259 25.44 -35.33 11.02
CA GLU A 259 25.46 -36.20 9.83
C GLU A 259 24.49 -35.69 8.75
N ALA A 260 23.25 -35.38 9.13
CA ALA A 260 22.24 -34.85 8.21
C ALA A 260 22.65 -33.49 7.60
N PHE A 261 23.22 -32.59 8.41
CA PHE A 261 23.79 -31.32 7.94
C PHE A 261 24.93 -31.53 6.93
N THR A 262 25.86 -32.44 7.24
CA THR A 262 27.00 -32.77 6.36
C THR A 262 26.53 -33.37 5.04
N LYS A 263 25.51 -34.25 5.08
CA LYS A 263 24.89 -34.85 3.90
C LYS A 263 24.23 -33.81 2.99
N GLU A 264 23.56 -32.80 3.55
CA GLU A 264 22.93 -31.72 2.78
C GLU A 264 23.95 -30.78 2.10
N ILE A 265 25.14 -30.60 2.70
CA ILE A 265 26.25 -29.89 2.06
C ILE A 265 26.73 -30.66 0.81
N GLY A 266 26.68 -31.99 0.83
CA GLY A 266 27.05 -32.84 -0.31
C GLY A 266 26.05 -32.90 -1.49
N GLN A 267 24.82 -32.38 -1.37
CA GLN A 267 23.76 -32.57 -2.39
C GLN A 267 23.52 -31.35 -3.30
N ALA A 268 23.62 -31.54 -4.63
CA ALA A 268 23.36 -30.53 -5.65
C ALA A 268 21.84 -30.26 -5.89
N PRO A 269 21.42 -29.11 -6.49
CA PRO A 269 20.01 -28.65 -6.44
C PRO A 269 19.15 -28.85 -7.73
N GLY A 270 17.86 -29.23 -7.59
CA GLY A 270 16.79 -28.89 -8.57
C GLY A 270 15.52 -29.80 -8.70
N SER A 271 14.30 -29.25 -8.44
CA SER A 271 12.88 -29.64 -8.80
C SER A 271 11.89 -28.57 -8.23
N GLU A 272 10.53 -28.50 -8.28
CA GLU A 272 9.31 -29.30 -8.66
C GLU A 272 8.15 -28.34 -9.18
N ALA A 273 6.97 -28.79 -9.66
CA ALA A 273 5.90 -27.89 -10.25
C ALA A 273 4.41 -28.41 -10.46
N SER A 274 3.44 -27.53 -10.89
CA SER A 274 2.11 -27.69 -11.64
C SER A 274 0.75 -28.09 -10.96
N SER A 275 -0.52 -27.95 -11.51
CA SER A 275 -1.25 -26.97 -12.42
C SER A 275 -2.81 -27.25 -12.64
N SER A 276 -3.60 -26.30 -13.26
CA SER A 276 -4.98 -26.32 -13.95
C SER A 276 -6.32 -26.73 -13.23
N GLY A 277 -7.60 -26.59 -13.74
CA GLY A 277 -8.27 -25.64 -14.72
C GLY A 277 -9.66 -26.02 -15.40
N ALA A 278 -10.69 -25.11 -15.47
CA ALA A 278 -11.91 -24.99 -16.40
C ALA A 278 -13.15 -25.99 -16.34
N ALA A 279 -14.36 -25.86 -16.96
CA ALA A 279 -15.35 -24.80 -17.42
C ALA A 279 -16.75 -25.38 -17.95
N GLY A 280 -17.81 -24.61 -18.37
CA GLY A 280 -19.13 -25.13 -18.94
C GLY A 280 -20.20 -24.15 -19.58
N SER A 281 -21.27 -24.61 -20.31
CA SER A 281 -22.18 -23.81 -21.25
C SER A 281 -23.67 -24.30 -21.52
N THR A 282 -24.49 -23.61 -22.40
CA THR A 282 -25.96 -23.86 -22.75
C THR A 282 -26.43 -23.51 -24.23
N ASP A 283 -27.75 -23.57 -24.59
CA ASP A 283 -28.36 -23.89 -25.95
C ASP A 283 -29.59 -23.01 -26.49
N LEU A 284 -30.18 -23.23 -27.70
CA LEU A 284 -31.15 -22.33 -28.45
C LEU A 284 -32.30 -22.94 -29.37
N LYS A 285 -33.09 -22.12 -30.13
CA LYS A 285 -34.40 -22.46 -30.84
C LYS A 285 -34.61 -21.80 -32.27
N VAL A 286 -35.70 -22.12 -33.02
CA VAL A 286 -35.87 -21.98 -34.52
C VAL A 286 -37.07 -21.09 -35.04
N MET A 287 -37.08 -20.67 -36.33
CA MET A 287 -38.02 -19.74 -37.02
C MET A 287 -38.61 -20.24 -38.40
N SER A 288 -39.32 -19.37 -39.15
CA SER A 288 -40.22 -19.66 -40.31
C SER A 288 -39.64 -19.43 -41.73
N LEU A 289 -40.44 -19.69 -42.77
CA LEU A 289 -40.01 -20.07 -44.15
C LEU A 289 -40.16 -18.99 -45.25
N GLN A 290 -40.74 -17.82 -45.00
CA GLN A 290 -40.96 -16.79 -46.05
C GLN A 290 -39.93 -15.66 -46.05
N ASP A 291 -39.15 -15.50 -44.98
CA ASP A 291 -38.07 -14.51 -44.87
C ASP A 291 -36.76 -14.96 -45.56
N THR A 292 -36.80 -16.03 -46.38
CA THR A 292 -35.63 -16.79 -46.82
C THR A 292 -35.15 -16.49 -48.25
N SER A 293 -35.49 -15.32 -48.80
CA SER A 293 -35.19 -14.97 -50.20
C SER A 293 -33.70 -14.70 -50.50
N SER A 294 -32.89 -14.40 -49.48
CA SER A 294 -31.42 -14.49 -49.54
C SER A 294 -30.82 -14.82 -48.16
N PRO A 295 -29.64 -15.46 -48.10
CA PRO A 295 -28.89 -15.63 -46.85
C PRO A 295 -28.66 -14.32 -46.09
N ALA A 296 -28.38 -13.21 -46.80
CA ALA A 296 -28.25 -11.88 -46.18
C ALA A 296 -29.54 -11.43 -45.46
N SER A 297 -30.71 -11.65 -46.06
CA SER A 297 -32.00 -11.38 -45.40
C SER A 297 -32.20 -12.24 -44.16
N ILE A 298 -31.96 -13.55 -44.25
CA ILE A 298 -32.08 -14.47 -43.10
C ILE A 298 -31.18 -14.01 -41.94
N ALA A 299 -29.95 -13.61 -42.23
CA ALA A 299 -29.02 -13.10 -41.22
C ALA A 299 -29.48 -11.76 -40.60
N MET A 300 -30.04 -10.84 -41.40
CA MET A 300 -30.61 -9.59 -40.88
C MET A 300 -31.85 -9.83 -40.00
N HIS A 301 -32.72 -10.78 -40.36
CA HIS A 301 -33.86 -11.20 -39.52
C HIS A 301 -33.42 -11.94 -38.24
N GLN A 302 -32.29 -12.67 -38.28
CA GLN A 302 -31.68 -13.28 -37.09
C GLN A 302 -31.00 -12.26 -36.15
N TYR A 303 -30.51 -11.15 -36.69
CA TYR A 303 -29.78 -10.11 -35.96
C TYR A 303 -30.36 -8.69 -36.16
N PRO A 304 -31.66 -8.44 -35.84
CA PRO A 304 -32.36 -7.18 -36.14
C PRO A 304 -31.87 -5.96 -35.32
N TRP A 305 -30.89 -6.17 -34.44
CA TRP A 305 -30.17 -5.13 -33.69
C TRP A 305 -28.92 -4.62 -34.43
N LEU A 306 -28.52 -5.25 -35.54
CA LEU A 306 -27.55 -4.71 -36.50
C LEU A 306 -28.23 -3.65 -37.37
N LYS A 307 -27.74 -2.41 -37.29
CA LYS A 307 -28.23 -1.25 -38.04
C LYS A 307 -27.06 -0.64 -38.81
N ALA A 308 -27.30 -0.26 -40.07
CA ALA A 308 -26.29 0.42 -40.89
C ALA A 308 -25.77 1.68 -40.18
N ASN A 309 -24.44 1.90 -40.24
CA ASN A 309 -23.68 2.90 -39.49
C ASN A 309 -23.74 2.78 -37.94
N GLY A 310 -24.30 1.69 -37.40
CA GLY A 310 -24.25 1.39 -35.97
C GLY A 310 -22.85 1.00 -35.51
N LYS A 311 -22.48 1.36 -34.27
CA LYS A 311 -21.18 1.06 -33.64
C LYS A 311 -21.29 -0.21 -32.80
N TYR A 312 -20.37 -1.16 -33.00
CA TYR A 312 -20.37 -2.46 -32.35
C TYR A 312 -18.98 -2.85 -31.84
N LEU A 313 -18.92 -3.50 -30.67
CA LEU A 313 -17.72 -4.16 -30.14
C LEU A 313 -17.83 -5.66 -30.36
N LYS A 314 -16.76 -6.30 -30.84
CA LYS A 314 -16.68 -7.77 -30.92
C LYS A 314 -16.20 -8.33 -29.58
N LYS A 315 -16.75 -9.48 -29.15
CA LYS A 315 -16.26 -10.20 -27.97
C LYS A 315 -14.74 -10.43 -28.07
N ASP A 316 -14.04 -10.17 -26.97
CA ASP A 316 -12.59 -10.33 -26.81
C ASP A 316 -11.74 -9.41 -27.73
N CYS A 317 -12.32 -8.29 -28.17
CA CYS A 317 -11.68 -7.23 -28.96
C CYS A 317 -12.11 -5.84 -28.43
N SER A 318 -11.21 -4.85 -28.48
CA SER A 318 -11.44 -3.46 -28.04
C SER A 318 -11.79 -2.51 -29.18
N ASP A 319 -11.68 -2.95 -30.43
CA ASP A 319 -11.83 -2.11 -31.62
C ASP A 319 -13.31 -1.90 -31.97
N ILE A 320 -13.65 -0.70 -32.43
CA ILE A 320 -15.03 -0.32 -32.73
C ILE A 320 -15.32 -0.61 -34.21
N HIS A 321 -16.19 -1.58 -34.43
CA HIS A 321 -16.67 -1.98 -35.74
C HIS A 321 -17.94 -1.20 -36.10
N VAL A 322 -17.88 -0.38 -37.16
CA VAL A 322 -19.06 0.27 -37.75
C VAL A 322 -19.69 -0.69 -38.75
N PHE A 323 -20.96 -1.07 -38.57
CA PHE A 323 -21.64 -1.98 -39.49
C PHE A 323 -22.05 -1.28 -40.79
N MET A 324 -21.66 -1.82 -41.94
CA MET A 324 -21.94 -1.24 -43.25
C MET A 324 -23.15 -1.91 -43.91
N HIS A 325 -23.09 -3.22 -44.14
CA HIS A 325 -24.14 -4.02 -44.79
C HIS A 325 -23.96 -5.52 -44.51
N MET A 326 -24.96 -6.32 -44.91
CA MET A 326 -24.90 -7.78 -44.87
C MET A 326 -24.73 -8.33 -46.30
N ASP A 327 -23.68 -9.14 -46.51
CA ASP A 327 -23.54 -9.99 -47.69
C ASP A 327 -24.13 -11.38 -47.40
N ASP A 328 -24.25 -12.24 -48.42
CA ASP A 328 -24.78 -13.61 -48.27
C ASP A 328 -23.90 -14.56 -47.44
N THR A 329 -22.68 -14.16 -47.06
CA THR A 329 -21.77 -14.94 -46.21
C THR A 329 -21.39 -14.25 -44.90
N ASP A 330 -21.31 -12.91 -44.91
CA ASP A 330 -20.69 -12.11 -43.85
C ASP A 330 -21.47 -10.83 -43.57
N GLY A 331 -21.46 -10.37 -42.32
CA GLY A 331 -21.65 -8.96 -42.01
C GLY A 331 -20.37 -8.18 -42.34
N VAL A 332 -20.50 -7.09 -43.08
CA VAL A 332 -19.38 -6.23 -43.49
C VAL A 332 -19.30 -5.03 -42.54
N PHE A 333 -18.15 -4.87 -41.90
CA PHE A 333 -17.87 -3.79 -40.96
C PHE A 333 -16.63 -2.99 -41.39
N THR A 334 -16.55 -1.74 -40.97
CA THR A 334 -15.32 -0.93 -41.03
C THR A 334 -14.77 -0.75 -39.63
N VAL A 335 -13.46 -0.95 -39.45
CA VAL A 335 -12.72 -0.59 -38.24
C VAL A 335 -11.77 0.54 -38.60
N THR A 336 -11.77 1.62 -37.81
CA THR A 336 -10.87 2.77 -38.01
C THR A 336 -9.88 2.85 -36.86
N ASP A 337 -8.59 2.95 -37.17
CA ASP A 337 -7.54 3.13 -36.15
C ASP A 337 -7.41 4.59 -35.67
N VAL A 338 -6.59 4.82 -34.64
CA VAL A 338 -6.34 6.16 -34.07
C VAL A 338 -5.70 7.16 -35.05
N TRP A 339 -5.13 6.67 -36.16
CA TRP A 339 -4.55 7.48 -37.22
C TRP A 339 -5.55 7.77 -38.35
N GLY A 340 -6.82 7.36 -38.20
CA GLY A 340 -7.89 7.59 -39.17
C GLY A 340 -7.91 6.61 -40.34
N LYS A 341 -7.10 5.54 -40.30
CA LYS A 341 -7.05 4.54 -41.38
C LYS A 341 -8.14 3.48 -41.15
N GLY A 342 -9.03 3.34 -42.13
CA GLY A 342 -10.07 2.32 -42.14
C GLY A 342 -9.61 0.99 -42.76
N GLU A 343 -9.99 -0.12 -42.14
CA GLU A 343 -9.91 -1.48 -42.71
C GLU A 343 -11.29 -2.15 -42.72
N THR A 344 -11.63 -2.84 -43.81
CA THR A 344 -12.91 -3.54 -43.97
C THR A 344 -12.82 -4.95 -43.40
N VAL A 345 -13.54 -5.19 -42.30
CA VAL A 345 -13.57 -6.48 -41.59
C VAL A 345 -14.87 -7.23 -41.92
N ARG A 346 -14.72 -8.40 -42.55
CA ARG A 346 -15.82 -9.36 -42.79
C ARG A 346 -15.99 -10.27 -41.57
N VAL A 347 -17.22 -10.46 -41.11
CA VAL A 347 -17.57 -11.33 -39.97
C VAL A 347 -18.66 -12.32 -40.40
N PRO A 348 -18.37 -13.64 -40.46
CA PRO A 348 -19.35 -14.64 -40.88
C PRO A 348 -20.63 -14.62 -40.04
N HIS A 349 -21.80 -14.88 -40.65
CA HIS A 349 -23.11 -14.76 -39.98
C HIS A 349 -23.19 -15.49 -38.62
N LYS A 350 -22.59 -16.68 -38.54
CA LYS A 350 -22.51 -17.53 -37.33
C LYS A 350 -21.83 -16.86 -36.12
N ASP A 351 -20.99 -15.85 -36.36
CA ASP A 351 -20.15 -15.17 -35.38
C ASP A 351 -20.67 -13.76 -35.04
N LEU A 352 -21.68 -13.25 -35.76
CA LEU A 352 -22.32 -11.96 -35.50
C LEU A 352 -22.93 -11.89 -34.09
N LYS A 353 -23.39 -13.02 -33.54
CA LYS A 353 -23.84 -13.16 -32.14
C LYS A 353 -22.81 -12.74 -31.08
N PHE A 354 -21.54 -12.56 -31.45
CA PHE A 354 -20.48 -12.08 -30.57
C PHE A 354 -20.26 -10.55 -30.65
N MET A 355 -20.97 -9.84 -31.53
CA MET A 355 -20.97 -8.38 -31.58
C MET A 355 -21.98 -7.82 -30.57
N LYS A 356 -21.68 -6.65 -29.97
CA LYS A 356 -22.58 -5.93 -29.06
C LYS A 356 -22.60 -4.45 -29.44
N ALA A 357 -23.78 -3.83 -29.45
CA ALA A 357 -23.91 -2.39 -29.71
C ALA A 357 -23.15 -1.59 -28.65
N THR A 358 -22.53 -0.46 -29.04
CA THR A 358 -21.79 0.41 -28.13
C THR A 358 -22.09 1.89 -28.37
N SER A 359 -22.00 2.68 -27.30
CA SER A 359 -21.96 4.15 -27.33
C SER A 359 -20.54 4.71 -27.24
N LYS A 360 -19.50 3.87 -27.19
CA LYS A 360 -18.10 4.34 -27.25
C LYS A 360 -17.85 5.04 -28.60
N GLU A 361 -17.14 6.16 -28.56
CA GLU A 361 -16.70 6.87 -29.76
C GLU A 361 -15.43 6.28 -30.35
N ILE A 362 -15.25 6.46 -31.66
CA ILE A 362 -14.05 5.99 -32.38
C ILE A 362 -12.83 6.73 -31.81
N PRO A 363 -11.78 6.04 -31.33
CA PRO A 363 -10.58 6.67 -30.80
C PRO A 363 -9.90 7.57 -31.85
N ILE A 364 -9.63 8.81 -31.49
CA ILE A 364 -8.87 9.78 -32.30
C ILE A 364 -7.65 10.27 -31.53
N MET A 365 -6.56 10.57 -32.24
CA MET A 365 -5.42 11.25 -31.64
C MET A 365 -5.82 12.65 -31.13
N LEU A 366 -5.43 12.97 -29.90
CA LEU A 366 -5.62 14.31 -29.32
C LEU A 366 -4.65 15.31 -29.95
N ASP A 367 -5.09 16.56 -30.08
CA ASP A 367 -4.24 17.66 -30.54
C ASP A 367 -3.08 17.95 -29.56
N SER A 368 -1.94 18.38 -30.11
CA SER A 368 -0.73 18.71 -29.36
C SER A 368 -0.93 19.77 -28.27
N SER A 369 -1.84 20.74 -28.47
CA SER A 369 -2.18 21.75 -27.45
C SER A 369 -2.97 21.18 -26.27
N ILE A 370 -3.68 20.06 -26.46
CA ILE A 370 -4.36 19.33 -25.38
C ILE A 370 -3.31 18.49 -24.65
N ILE A 371 -2.50 17.73 -25.38
CA ILE A 371 -1.43 16.89 -24.83
C ILE A 371 -0.47 17.71 -23.95
N HIS A 372 -0.05 18.90 -24.40
CA HIS A 372 0.87 19.74 -23.62
C HIS A 372 0.26 20.24 -22.30
N ARG A 373 -1.05 20.56 -22.26
CA ARG A 373 -1.77 20.90 -21.02
C ARG A 373 -1.95 19.70 -20.08
N MET A 374 -1.92 18.48 -20.60
CA MET A 374 -1.96 17.24 -19.79
C MET A 374 -0.57 16.83 -19.25
N GLN A 375 0.51 17.53 -19.63
CA GLN A 375 1.85 17.26 -19.10
C GLN A 375 2.03 17.86 -17.70
N ILE A 376 2.68 17.11 -16.81
CA ILE A 376 2.92 17.49 -15.41
C ILE A 376 3.65 18.84 -15.30
N ALA A 377 4.62 19.09 -16.19
CA ALA A 377 5.42 20.32 -16.22
C ALA A 377 4.59 21.61 -16.40
N ALA A 378 3.50 21.57 -17.19
CA ALA A 378 2.63 22.74 -17.37
C ALA A 378 1.83 23.04 -16.09
N ASN A 379 1.33 21.99 -15.44
CA ASN A 379 0.48 22.11 -14.25
C ASN A 379 1.27 22.50 -12.98
N LEU A 380 2.57 22.17 -12.91
CA LEU A 380 3.43 22.56 -11.79
C LEU A 380 3.50 24.09 -11.62
N THR A 381 3.46 24.87 -12.70
CA THR A 381 3.44 26.35 -12.62
C THR A 381 2.15 26.85 -11.97
N ASP A 382 0.99 26.31 -12.34
CA ASP A 382 -0.31 26.65 -11.72
C ASP A 382 -0.36 26.27 -10.23
N GLU A 383 0.27 25.15 -9.82
CA GLU A 383 0.36 24.76 -8.40
C GLU A 383 1.32 25.67 -7.61
N ILE A 384 2.42 26.15 -8.21
CA ILE A 384 3.31 27.15 -7.60
C ILE A 384 2.57 28.48 -7.40
N GLU A 385 1.77 28.93 -8.38
CA GLU A 385 0.94 30.13 -8.21
C GLU A 385 -0.09 29.98 -7.08
N LYS A 386 -0.77 28.83 -6.98
CA LYS A 386 -1.69 28.52 -5.86
C LYS A 386 -0.95 28.54 -4.51
N ALA A 387 0.25 27.96 -4.44
CA ALA A 387 1.05 27.95 -3.22
C ALA A 387 1.44 29.38 -2.79
N ASN A 388 1.82 30.23 -3.75
CA ASN A 388 2.11 31.64 -3.50
C ASN A 388 0.86 32.43 -3.05
N ALA A 389 -0.32 32.14 -3.62
CA ALA A 389 -1.59 32.72 -3.18
C ALA A 389 -1.94 32.31 -1.73
N PHE A 390 -1.75 31.03 -1.38
CA PHE A 390 -1.89 30.56 0.01
C PHE A 390 -0.90 31.22 0.96
N LEU A 391 0.36 31.41 0.53
CA LEU A 391 1.39 32.08 1.33
C LEU A 391 1.02 33.54 1.61
N LYS A 392 0.59 34.31 0.59
CA LYS A 392 0.10 35.69 0.77
C LYS A 392 -1.06 35.77 1.76
N LEU A 393 -2.03 34.86 1.66
CA LEU A 393 -3.15 34.78 2.60
C LEU A 393 -2.68 34.50 4.04
N HIS A 394 -1.71 33.61 4.21
CA HIS A 394 -1.15 33.29 5.52
C HIS A 394 -0.33 34.43 6.11
N THR A 395 0.52 35.11 5.32
CA THR A 395 1.26 36.30 5.77
C THR A 395 0.31 37.40 6.23
N SER A 396 -0.73 37.68 5.44
CA SER A 396 -1.75 38.69 5.80
C SER A 396 -2.50 38.31 7.09
N PHE A 397 -2.76 37.01 7.32
CA PHE A 397 -3.30 36.52 8.58
C PHE A 397 -2.35 36.74 9.77
N GLN A 398 -1.05 36.46 9.64
CA GLN A 398 -0.09 36.67 10.74
C GLN A 398 0.09 38.16 11.06
N GLU A 399 0.17 39.02 10.05
CA GLU A 399 0.25 40.49 10.21
C GLU A 399 -0.96 41.10 10.93
N HIS A 400 -2.15 40.52 10.72
CA HIS A 400 -3.42 41.01 11.26
C HIS A 400 -4.00 40.09 12.35
N LYS A 401 -3.18 39.17 12.88
CA LYS A 401 -3.61 38.22 13.91
C LYS A 401 -3.99 38.98 15.18
N LEU A 402 -5.17 38.69 15.69
CA LEU A 402 -5.56 39.06 17.05
C LEU A 402 -5.11 37.96 18.02
N ASP A 403 -4.78 38.35 19.24
CA ASP A 403 -4.68 37.41 20.36
C ASP A 403 -6.06 36.86 20.71
N ASP A 404 -6.19 36.12 21.82
CA ASP A 404 -7.45 35.52 22.29
C ASP A 404 -8.46 36.57 22.82
N ASP A 405 -8.58 37.73 22.16
CA ASP A 405 -9.50 38.83 22.43
C ASP A 405 -10.95 38.55 22.04
N LEU A 406 -11.20 37.50 21.25
CA LEU A 406 -12.52 37.16 20.69
C LEU A 406 -12.98 35.78 21.18
N ASP A 407 -14.17 35.72 21.77
CA ASP A 407 -14.84 34.47 22.14
C ASP A 407 -16.05 34.23 21.21
N PHE A 408 -16.29 32.98 20.84
CA PHE A 408 -17.39 32.58 19.95
C PHE A 408 -18.41 31.73 20.71
N SER A 409 -19.70 32.02 20.55
CA SER A 409 -20.80 31.28 21.19
C SER A 409 -21.50 30.30 20.25
N THR A 410 -22.21 29.34 20.83
CA THR A 410 -23.00 28.33 20.09
C THR A 410 -24.22 28.91 19.37
N ASP A 411 -24.67 30.12 19.73
CA ASP A 411 -25.68 30.89 18.98
C ASP A 411 -25.06 31.82 17.93
N SER A 412 -23.83 31.53 17.48
CA SER A 412 -23.11 32.20 16.39
C SER A 412 -22.81 33.69 16.62
N LYS A 413 -22.73 34.13 17.88
CA LYS A 413 -22.30 35.49 18.24
C LYS A 413 -20.80 35.52 18.51
N VAL A 414 -20.20 36.69 18.31
CA VAL A 414 -18.79 36.96 18.60
C VAL A 414 -18.73 38.02 19.70
N PHE A 415 -18.07 37.68 20.80
CA PHE A 415 -17.84 38.56 21.94
C PHE A 415 -16.39 39.05 21.92
N ALA A 416 -16.17 40.28 22.41
CA ALA A 416 -14.86 40.92 22.39
C ALA A 416 -14.45 41.35 23.80
N LYS A 417 -13.26 40.94 24.24
CA LYS A 417 -12.67 41.28 25.55
C LYS A 417 -12.23 42.75 25.65
N LYS A 418 -12.14 43.45 24.50
CA LYS A 418 -11.85 44.89 24.39
C LYS A 418 -12.67 45.54 23.29
N GLY A 419 -12.92 46.85 23.42
CA GLY A 419 -13.66 47.63 22.43
C GLY A 419 -12.86 47.83 21.13
N PHE A 420 -13.39 47.34 20.01
CA PHE A 420 -12.82 47.55 18.68
C PHE A 420 -13.46 48.75 17.97
N LYS A 421 -12.66 49.51 17.20
CA LYS A 421 -13.16 50.59 16.33
C LYS A 421 -13.92 50.00 15.14
N LYS A 422 -14.98 50.68 14.67
CA LYS A 422 -15.74 50.30 13.47
C LYS A 422 -14.79 50.15 12.27
N GLY A 423 -14.80 48.97 11.65
CA GLY A 423 -13.95 48.65 10.49
C GLY A 423 -12.53 48.14 10.80
N HIS A 424 -12.11 48.04 12.08
CA HIS A 424 -10.81 47.44 12.42
C HIS A 424 -10.82 45.90 12.42
N LEU A 425 -11.97 45.26 12.67
CA LEU A 425 -12.11 43.81 12.53
C LEU A 425 -12.32 43.46 11.05
N LYS A 426 -11.44 42.62 10.51
CA LYS A 426 -11.54 42.03 9.17
C LYS A 426 -11.54 40.52 9.29
N LEU A 427 -12.48 39.83 8.64
CA LEU A 427 -12.48 38.38 8.53
C LEU A 427 -11.68 37.98 7.29
N LEU A 428 -10.57 37.26 7.50
CA LEU A 428 -9.85 36.58 6.43
C LEU A 428 -10.45 35.18 6.26
N PRO A 429 -11.04 34.84 5.10
CA PRO A 429 -11.58 33.50 4.89
C PRO A 429 -10.45 32.48 4.75
N TYR A 430 -10.71 31.27 5.24
CA TYR A 430 -9.78 30.14 5.18
C TYR A 430 -10.46 28.95 4.51
N GLY A 431 -9.86 28.40 3.46
CA GLY A 431 -10.44 27.28 2.70
C GLY A 431 -9.64 26.95 1.45
N SER A 432 -10.24 26.23 0.50
CA SER A 432 -9.58 25.86 -0.76
C SER A 432 -9.51 27.05 -1.73
N ILE A 433 -8.39 27.22 -2.40
CA ILE A 433 -8.17 28.29 -3.37
C ILE A 433 -8.38 27.79 -4.81
N ALA A 434 -9.08 28.56 -5.64
CA ALA A 434 -9.32 28.28 -7.05
C ALA A 434 -8.94 29.49 -7.94
N LYS A 435 -8.35 29.26 -9.12
CA LYS A 435 -7.97 30.32 -10.06
C LYS A 435 -9.23 30.96 -10.66
N SER A 436 -9.36 32.29 -10.61
CA SER A 436 -10.51 33.00 -11.19
C SER A 436 -10.39 33.05 -12.71
N SER A 437 -11.49 32.76 -13.40
CA SER A 437 -11.62 32.97 -14.85
C SER A 437 -12.19 34.34 -15.21
N SER A 438 -12.65 35.13 -14.22
CA SER A 438 -13.22 36.46 -14.41
C SER A 438 -13.22 37.24 -13.09
N PRO A 439 -12.12 37.93 -12.75
CA PRO A 439 -11.99 38.67 -11.49
C PRO A 439 -13.13 39.67 -11.27
N GLU A 440 -13.67 40.23 -12.36
CA GLU A 440 -14.79 41.16 -12.33
C GLU A 440 -16.10 40.55 -11.80
N LYS A 441 -16.35 39.27 -12.08
CA LYS A 441 -17.52 38.53 -11.57
C LYS A 441 -17.30 38.01 -10.15
N ASP A 442 -16.04 37.86 -9.76
CA ASP A 442 -15.63 37.42 -8.43
C ASP A 442 -15.38 38.59 -7.44
N LYS A 443 -15.59 39.86 -7.84
CA LYS A 443 -15.41 41.08 -7.00
C LYS A 443 -16.12 41.04 -5.64
N ALA A 444 -17.16 40.21 -5.46
CA ALA A 444 -17.88 40.01 -4.20
C ALA A 444 -17.28 38.93 -3.28
N LYS A 445 -16.17 38.29 -3.68
CA LYS A 445 -15.48 37.22 -2.96
C LYS A 445 -14.09 37.70 -2.52
N CYS A 446 -13.45 36.95 -1.63
CA CYS A 446 -12.04 37.19 -1.33
C CYS A 446 -11.17 36.77 -2.52
N LEU A 447 -10.63 37.78 -3.21
CA LEU A 447 -9.66 37.65 -4.29
C LEU A 447 -8.24 37.88 -3.75
N ILE A 448 -7.31 37.02 -4.17
CA ILE A 448 -5.87 37.10 -3.91
C ILE A 448 -5.19 37.30 -5.26
N GLU A 449 -4.32 38.30 -5.35
CA GLU A 449 -3.51 38.59 -6.55
C GLU A 449 -2.06 38.12 -6.32
N THR A 450 -1.59 37.19 -7.16
CA THR A 450 -0.18 36.76 -7.15
C THR A 450 0.70 37.80 -7.84
N ASP A 451 2.01 37.72 -7.62
CA ASP A 451 2.98 38.66 -8.23
C ASP A 451 3.14 38.45 -9.75
N SER A 452 2.51 37.41 -10.30
CA SER A 452 2.30 37.17 -11.73
C SER A 452 1.03 37.83 -12.30
N GLY A 453 0.24 38.53 -11.48
CA GLY A 453 -1.04 39.13 -11.87
C GLY A 453 -2.19 38.12 -12.03
N ALA A 454 -2.02 36.88 -11.54
CA ALA A 454 -3.08 35.88 -11.54
C ALA A 454 -4.00 36.03 -10.31
N PHE A 455 -5.30 35.96 -10.54
CA PHE A 455 -6.32 36.13 -9.51
C PHE A 455 -6.85 34.79 -9.02
N PHE A 456 -6.98 34.66 -7.71
CA PHE A 456 -7.38 33.45 -7.02
C PHE A 456 -8.51 33.73 -6.02
N VAL A 457 -9.55 32.91 -6.01
CA VAL A 457 -10.70 33.02 -5.11
C VAL A 457 -10.55 32.03 -3.96
N VAL A 458 -10.68 32.51 -2.72
CA VAL A 458 -10.84 31.64 -1.55
C VAL A 458 -12.28 31.12 -1.50
N GLN A 459 -12.44 29.79 -1.60
CA GLN A 459 -13.73 29.11 -1.39
C GLN A 459 -13.93 28.84 0.11
N PRO A 460 -15.16 28.95 0.64
CA PRO A 460 -15.43 28.66 2.05
C PRO A 460 -15.20 27.17 2.37
N PRO A 461 -14.79 26.85 3.61
CA PRO A 461 -14.57 25.47 4.03
C PRO A 461 -15.92 24.77 4.28
N LYS A 462 -16.01 23.48 3.99
CA LYS A 462 -17.17 22.66 4.38
C LYS A 462 -17.07 22.28 5.86
N VAL A 463 -17.61 23.15 6.71
CA VAL A 463 -17.69 22.97 8.17
C VAL A 463 -18.87 22.07 8.52
N ASP A 464 -18.64 21.10 9.40
CA ASP A 464 -19.71 20.35 10.06
C ASP A 464 -19.96 20.97 11.44
N PHE A 465 -20.99 21.82 11.53
CA PHE A 465 -21.32 22.56 12.75
C PHE A 465 -21.76 21.70 13.93
N ALA A 466 -22.12 20.42 13.71
CA ALA A 466 -22.46 19.49 14.78
C ALA A 466 -21.23 18.83 15.43
N THR A 467 -20.06 18.91 14.79
CA THR A 467 -18.81 18.26 15.26
C THR A 467 -17.63 19.22 15.39
N GLY A 468 -17.72 20.44 14.86
CA GLY A 468 -16.62 21.43 14.87
C GLY A 468 -15.44 21.07 13.97
N MET A 469 -15.53 19.99 13.18
CA MET A 469 -14.44 19.51 12.33
C MET A 469 -14.60 19.95 10.86
N LEU A 470 -13.46 20.28 10.25
CA LEU A 470 -13.35 20.57 8.81
C LEU A 470 -13.41 19.27 8.01
N LYS A 471 -14.48 19.04 7.23
CA LYS A 471 -14.62 17.83 6.41
C LYS A 471 -13.97 18.01 5.04
N GLN A 472 -12.89 17.28 4.77
CA GLN A 472 -12.41 17.09 3.40
C GLN A 472 -13.35 16.16 2.63
N VAL A 473 -14.14 16.77 1.73
CA VAL A 473 -14.83 16.23 0.54
C VAL A 473 -15.33 14.77 0.59
N SER A 474 -16.64 14.63 0.72
CA SER A 474 -17.43 13.63 0.00
C SER A 474 -18.71 14.29 -0.58
N GLN A 475 -19.42 13.62 -1.48
CA GLN A 475 -20.52 14.17 -2.28
C GLN A 475 -21.91 13.81 -1.71
N ALA A 476 -22.90 14.74 -1.79
CA ALA A 476 -24.28 14.51 -2.28
C ALA A 476 -25.26 15.66 -1.94
N PHE A 477 -25.98 16.14 -2.98
CA PHE A 477 -27.39 16.61 -3.06
C PHE A 477 -28.05 17.63 -2.09
N ASP A 478 -28.41 18.78 -2.68
CA ASP A 478 -29.72 19.47 -2.79
C ASP A 478 -30.54 20.09 -1.63
N ALA A 479 -31.17 21.23 -2.00
CA ALA A 479 -32.23 22.02 -1.33
C ALA A 479 -31.83 22.76 -0.02
N ILE A 480 -32.43 23.88 0.40
CA ILE A 480 -33.75 24.50 0.11
C ILE A 480 -33.63 26.02 -0.23
N HIS A 481 -34.66 26.61 -0.85
CA HIS A 481 -34.83 28.05 -1.19
C HIS A 481 -35.82 28.74 -0.23
N GLU A 482 -35.96 30.08 -0.30
CA GLU A 482 -37.08 30.90 0.27
C GLU A 482 -37.19 30.96 1.83
N GLU A 483 -37.79 31.98 2.46
CA GLU A 483 -37.87 33.43 2.19
C GLU A 483 -38.28 34.20 3.49
N HIS A 484 -38.41 35.52 3.42
CA HIS A 484 -38.93 36.46 4.45
C HIS A 484 -38.18 36.59 5.80
N GLU A 485 -38.53 37.51 6.71
CA GLU A 485 -38.75 38.99 6.67
C GLU A 485 -39.09 39.45 8.12
N CYS A 486 -39.09 40.76 8.40
CA CYS A 486 -39.64 41.39 9.63
C CYS A 486 -38.92 41.05 10.97
N LEU A 487 -38.99 41.86 12.03
CA LEU A 487 -39.60 43.20 12.22
C LEU A 487 -38.80 44.02 13.26
N GLU A 488 -39.18 45.29 13.47
CA GLU A 488 -38.51 46.25 14.36
C GLU A 488 -39.01 46.22 15.83
N ALA A 489 -38.42 47.13 16.63
CA ALA A 489 -38.82 47.59 17.97
C ALA A 489 -38.55 46.65 19.19
N GLY A 490 -38.25 47.19 20.38
CA GLY A 490 -37.89 48.58 20.67
C GLY A 490 -37.84 48.97 22.17
N ALA A 491 -37.04 49.99 22.46
CA ALA A 491 -37.11 50.94 23.60
C ALA A 491 -36.98 50.46 25.08
N ALA A 492 -36.57 51.44 25.91
CA ALA A 492 -36.76 51.57 27.35
C ALA A 492 -36.06 50.59 28.33
N ALA A 493 -34.95 51.06 28.90
CA ALA A 493 -34.55 50.69 30.27
C ALA A 493 -34.96 51.83 31.23
N PRO A 494 -35.60 51.55 32.38
CA PRO A 494 -35.75 52.50 33.48
C PRO A 494 -34.47 52.56 34.35
N PRO A 495 -34.24 53.64 35.11
CA PRO A 495 -32.95 53.88 35.78
C PRO A 495 -32.88 53.40 37.24
N VAL A 496 -31.70 52.90 37.63
CA VAL A 496 -30.94 53.32 38.82
C VAL A 496 -29.47 53.36 38.42
#